data_AF-A0A255HNL3-F1
#
_entry.id   AF-A0A255HNL3-F1
#
_cell.length_a   1.000
_cell.length_b   1.000
_cell.length_c   1.000
_cell.angle_alpha   90.00
_cell.angle_beta   90.00
_cell.angle_gamma   90.00
#
_symmetry.space_group_name_H-M   'P 1'
#
loop_
_entity.id
_entity.type
_entity.pdbx_description
1 polymer ?
#
loop_
_entity_poly.entity_id
_entity_poly.type
_entity_poly.pdbx_seq_one_letter_code
_entity_poly.pdbx_strand_id
1 'polypeptide(L)'
;MGILPMLRNAHIQSRRITFLHPDGSVAGAIRPEELTGGDEQRDIELPRGDLTDILYGLTQDGSIRYQFNDSIASLSDDGTGVSVSVESGAAGYYDVVVGADGIHSRARRVVFGPEQPFSHYLGYCYNGFSTPNWTARSSTA
;
A
#
# COMPACT_ATOMS: atom_id res chain seq x y z
N MET A 1 -11.54 14.71 3.30
CA MET A 1 -11.78 13.46 4.06
C MET A 1 -11.67 13.63 5.57
N GLY A 2 -10.89 14.58 6.11
CA GLY A 2 -10.91 14.86 7.56
C GLY A 2 -10.24 13.79 8.44
N ILE A 3 -9.52 12.85 7.83
CA ILE A 3 -8.96 11.67 8.49
C ILE A 3 -7.59 11.90 9.13
N LEU A 4 -6.96 13.05 8.88
CA LEU A 4 -5.60 13.35 9.34
C LEU A 4 -5.40 13.16 10.85
N PRO A 5 -6.35 13.52 11.75
CA PRO A 5 -6.20 13.24 13.19
C PRO A 5 -6.09 11.74 13.49
N MET A 6 -6.87 10.89 12.80
CA MET A 6 -6.79 9.43 12.97
C MET A 6 -5.45 8.89 12.47
N LEU A 7 -5.01 9.36 11.30
CA LEU A 7 -3.75 8.94 10.72
C LEU A 7 -2.56 9.30 11.62
N ARG A 8 -2.55 10.51 12.20
CA ARG A 8 -1.50 10.92 13.16
C ARG A 8 -1.39 9.99 14.37
N ASN A 9 -2.48 9.38 14.81
CA ASN A 9 -2.47 8.44 15.93
C ASN A 9 -1.85 7.08 15.56
N ALA A 10 -1.92 6.68 14.30
CA ALA A 10 -1.31 5.45 13.78
C ALA A 10 0.14 5.64 13.27
N HIS A 11 0.68 6.86 13.40
CA HIS A 11 1.99 7.20 12.85
C HIS A 11 3.13 6.38 13.50
N ILE A 12 3.95 5.74 12.67
CA ILE A 12 5.17 5.05 13.10
C ILE A 12 6.16 6.08 13.66
N GLN A 13 6.49 5.93 14.94
CA GLN A 13 7.42 6.81 15.66
C GLN A 13 8.88 6.39 15.42
N SER A 14 9.28 6.27 14.15
CA SER A 14 10.66 5.99 13.76
C SER A 14 11.54 7.16 14.20
N ARG A 15 12.49 6.93 15.13
CA ARG A 15 13.31 8.02 15.68
C ARG A 15 14.62 8.23 14.94
N ARG A 16 15.21 7.15 14.43
CA ARG A 16 16.57 7.18 13.88
C ARG A 16 16.84 6.00 12.96
N ILE A 17 17.49 6.29 11.84
CA ILE A 17 18.08 5.31 10.95
C ILE A 17 19.58 5.32 11.21
N THR A 18 20.14 4.18 11.66
CA THR A 18 21.57 4.05 11.94
C THR A 18 22.19 3.12 10.91
N PHE A 19 23.19 3.62 10.19
CA PHE A 19 23.99 2.82 9.28
C PHE A 19 25.17 2.23 10.04
N LEU A 20 25.35 0.92 9.92
CA LEU A 20 26.39 0.17 10.60
C LEU A 20 27.40 -0.37 9.58
N HIS A 21 28.67 -0.39 9.98
CA HIS A 21 29.70 -1.16 9.30
C HIS A 21 29.48 -2.67 9.56
N PRO A 22 30.12 -3.56 8.76
CA PRO A 22 30.02 -5.01 8.96
C PRO A 22 30.45 -5.51 10.34
N ASP A 23 31.35 -4.78 11.03
CA ASP A 23 31.79 -5.08 12.39
C ASP A 23 30.82 -4.57 13.48
N GLY A 24 29.71 -3.95 13.10
CA GLY A 24 28.69 -3.40 13.99
C GLY A 24 29.00 -2.00 14.54
N SER A 25 30.12 -1.39 14.16
CA SER A 25 30.41 0.01 14.49
C SER A 25 29.52 0.98 13.68
N VAL A 26 29.29 2.18 14.21
CA VAL A 26 28.39 3.16 13.60
C VAL A 26 29.10 3.90 12.47
N ALA A 27 28.59 3.77 11.25
CA ALA A 27 29.04 4.53 10.08
C ALA A 27 28.41 5.94 10.04
N GLY A 28 27.16 6.05 10.51
CA GLY A 28 26.43 7.30 10.56
C GLY A 28 24.99 7.09 11.04
N ALA A 29 24.31 8.18 11.35
CA ALA A 29 22.89 8.14 11.68
C ALA A 29 22.19 9.40 11.16
N ILE A 30 20.95 9.21 10.72
CA ILE A 30 20.06 10.28 10.24
C ILE A 30 18.68 10.07 10.83
N ARG A 31 17.88 11.13 10.84
CA ARG A 31 16.45 11.00 11.08
C ARG A 31 15.74 10.49 9.81
N PRO A 32 14.61 9.77 9.93
CA PRO A 32 13.89 9.25 8.77
C PRO A 32 13.49 10.34 7.77
N GLU A 33 13.16 11.53 8.24
CA GLU A 33 12.64 12.61 7.37
C GLU A 33 13.76 13.24 6.53
N GLU A 34 15.00 13.21 7.03
CA GLU A 34 16.19 13.58 6.25
C GLU A 34 16.41 12.62 5.07
N LEU A 35 16.02 11.36 5.20
CA LEU A 35 16.13 10.36 4.12
C LEU A 35 15.02 10.51 3.08
N THR A 36 13.79 10.73 3.52
CA THR A 36 12.62 10.83 2.64
C THR A 36 12.45 12.21 2.00
N GLY A 37 13.22 13.20 2.46
CA GLY A 37 13.03 14.61 2.09
C GLY A 37 11.75 15.19 2.69
N GLY A 38 11.23 14.56 3.74
CA GLY A 38 9.99 14.91 4.41
C GLY A 38 10.17 15.92 5.55
N ASP A 39 9.05 16.30 6.14
CA ASP A 39 8.96 17.21 7.28
C ASP A 39 8.16 16.54 8.41
N GLU A 40 8.79 16.30 9.57
CA GLU A 40 8.16 15.64 10.74
C GLU A 40 6.81 16.24 11.15
N GLN A 41 6.58 17.52 10.87
CA GLN A 41 5.33 18.18 11.26
C GLN A 41 4.21 17.99 10.22
N ARG A 42 4.57 17.60 8.99
CA ARG A 42 3.67 17.50 7.84
C ARG A 42 3.48 16.09 7.33
N ASP A 43 4.52 15.28 7.35
CA ASP A 43 4.52 13.93 6.81
C ASP A 43 4.30 12.89 7.89
N ILE A 44 3.62 11.80 7.51
CA ILE A 44 3.34 10.68 8.41
C ILE A 44 3.64 9.37 7.67
N GLU A 45 4.34 8.48 8.37
CA GLU A 45 4.55 7.10 7.98
C GLU A 45 3.55 6.21 8.72
N LEU A 46 2.90 5.27 8.02
CA LEU A 46 1.85 4.41 8.56
C LEU A 46 2.07 2.97 8.13
N PRO A 47 1.76 1.98 8.98
CA PRO A 47 1.61 0.61 8.51
C PRO A 47 0.50 0.56 7.45
N ARG A 48 0.74 -0.19 6.36
CA ARG A 48 -0.25 -0.31 5.28
C ARG A 48 -1.59 -0.83 5.78
N GLY A 49 -1.56 -1.82 6.70
CA GLY A 49 -2.75 -2.42 7.32
C GLY A 49 -3.61 -1.38 8.03
N ASP A 50 -3.01 -0.62 8.94
CA ASP A 50 -3.70 0.44 9.69
C ASP A 50 -4.34 1.48 8.77
N LEU A 51 -3.64 1.91 7.71
CA LEU A 51 -4.22 2.83 6.73
C LEU A 51 -5.42 2.21 6.02
N THR A 52 -5.33 0.95 5.58
CA THR A 52 -6.45 0.28 4.91
C THR A 52 -7.63 0.05 5.84
N ASP A 53 -7.39 -0.26 7.11
CA ASP A 53 -8.43 -0.47 8.11
C ASP A 53 -9.16 0.84 8.45
N ILE A 54 -8.43 1.95 8.57
CA ILE A 54 -9.02 3.29 8.74
C ILE A 54 -9.90 3.65 7.54
N LEU A 55 -9.39 3.45 6.32
CA LEU A 55 -10.15 3.78 5.10
C LEU A 55 -11.41 2.92 4.96
N TYR A 56 -11.31 1.62 5.22
CA TYR A 56 -12.46 0.72 5.22
C TYR A 56 -13.47 1.08 6.32
N GLY A 57 -13.00 1.39 7.52
CA GLY A 57 -13.84 1.75 8.66
C GLY A 57 -14.71 2.98 8.41
N LEU A 58 -14.24 3.92 7.59
CA LEU A 58 -14.96 5.16 7.25
C LEU A 58 -16.10 4.96 6.24
N THR A 59 -16.09 3.84 5.53
CA THR A 59 -16.96 3.60 4.37
C THR A 59 -17.85 2.38 4.51
N GLN A 60 -17.50 1.44 5.39
CA GLN A 60 -18.21 0.16 5.55
C GLN A 60 -19.68 0.31 5.94
N ASP A 61 -20.04 1.33 6.72
CA ASP A 61 -21.43 1.57 7.18
C ASP A 61 -22.22 2.48 6.22
N GLY A 62 -21.62 2.86 5.10
CA GLY A 62 -22.23 3.74 4.10
C GLY A 62 -22.98 3.01 3.00
N SER A 63 -23.13 3.67 1.85
CA SER A 63 -23.74 3.11 0.64
C SER A 63 -22.77 2.25 -0.20
N ILE A 64 -21.54 2.04 0.29
CA ILE A 64 -20.49 1.33 -0.45
C ILE A 64 -20.64 -0.17 -0.21
N ARG A 65 -20.75 -0.93 -1.31
CA ARG A 65 -20.78 -2.39 -1.27
C ARG A 65 -19.36 -2.92 -1.40
N TYR A 66 -18.92 -3.69 -0.41
CA TYR A 66 -17.65 -4.41 -0.43
C TYR A 66 -17.86 -5.87 -0.81
N GLN A 67 -17.06 -6.35 -1.75
CA GLN A 67 -16.95 -7.77 -2.09
C GLN A 67 -15.50 -8.20 -1.86
N PHE A 68 -15.29 -8.93 -0.78
CA PHE A 68 -13.98 -9.48 -0.42
C PHE A 68 -13.82 -10.91 -0.95
N ASN A 69 -12.57 -11.37 -1.02
CA ASN A 69 -12.21 -12.71 -1.50
C ASN A 69 -12.68 -13.00 -2.93
N ASP A 70 -12.62 -11.99 -3.79
CA ASP A 70 -12.99 -12.12 -5.20
C ASP A 70 -12.04 -11.32 -6.09
N SER A 71 -12.11 -11.58 -7.39
CA SER A 71 -11.20 -11.01 -8.38
C SER A 71 -11.90 -10.81 -9.72
N ILE A 72 -11.53 -9.77 -10.46
CA ILE A 72 -12.15 -9.42 -11.75
C ILE A 72 -11.86 -10.53 -12.77
N ALA A 73 -12.87 -11.26 -13.24
CA ALA A 73 -12.71 -12.27 -14.28
C ALA A 73 -12.70 -11.66 -15.69
N SER A 74 -13.59 -10.70 -15.96
CA SER A 74 -13.65 -10.01 -17.25
C SER A 74 -14.15 -8.58 -17.12
N LEU A 75 -13.76 -7.76 -18.10
CA LEU A 75 -14.22 -6.39 -18.32
C LEU A 75 -14.53 -6.25 -19.81
N SER A 76 -15.74 -5.81 -20.14
CA SER A 76 -16.16 -5.53 -21.52
C SER A 76 -16.88 -4.20 -21.57
N ASP A 77 -16.28 -3.21 -22.23
CA ASP A 77 -16.84 -1.89 -22.46
C ASP A 77 -17.55 -1.87 -23.83
N ASP A 78 -18.83 -1.50 -23.85
CA ASP A 78 -19.63 -1.38 -25.08
C ASP A 78 -19.79 0.06 -25.57
N GLY A 79 -19.12 1.01 -24.92
CA GLY A 79 -19.19 2.45 -25.19
C GLY A 79 -20.30 3.18 -24.44
N THR A 80 -21.21 2.46 -23.78
CA THR A 80 -22.25 3.03 -22.90
C THR A 80 -22.04 2.67 -21.44
N GLY A 81 -21.22 1.65 -21.18
CA GLY A 81 -20.81 1.21 -19.85
C GLY A 81 -19.99 -0.08 -19.93
N VAL A 82 -19.66 -0.61 -18.76
CA VAL A 82 -18.73 -1.73 -18.60
C VAL A 82 -19.45 -2.90 -17.94
N SER A 83 -19.54 -4.01 -18.67
CA SER A 83 -19.90 -5.31 -18.11
C SER A 83 -18.70 -5.89 -17.36
N VAL A 84 -18.89 -6.19 -16.08
CA VAL A 84 -17.87 -6.74 -15.19
C VAL A 84 -18.34 -8.11 -14.68
N SER A 85 -17.49 -9.11 -14.78
CA SER A 85 -17.67 -10.38 -14.06
C SER A 85 -16.50 -10.62 -13.11
N VAL A 86 -16.76 -11.34 -12.03
CA VAL A 86 -15.74 -11.73 -11.05
C VAL A 86 -15.63 -13.26 -10.97
N GLU A 87 -14.56 -13.78 -10.37
CA GLU A 87 -14.27 -15.22 -10.35
C GLU A 87 -15.33 -16.06 -9.61
N SER A 88 -16.04 -15.47 -8.65
CA SER A 88 -17.20 -16.13 -8.01
C SER A 88 -18.40 -16.35 -8.95
N GLY A 89 -18.40 -15.74 -10.14
CA GLY A 89 -19.51 -15.78 -11.09
C GLY A 89 -20.51 -14.62 -10.92
N ALA A 90 -20.36 -13.78 -9.90
CA ALA A 90 -21.13 -12.54 -9.82
C ALA A 90 -20.80 -11.62 -11.01
N ALA A 91 -21.80 -10.86 -11.47
CA ALA A 91 -21.67 -9.95 -12.58
C ALA A 91 -22.43 -8.65 -12.33
N GLY A 92 -21.97 -7.56 -12.94
CA GLY A 92 -22.60 -6.26 -12.84
C GLY A 92 -22.29 -5.38 -14.05
N TYR A 93 -23.10 -4.36 -14.23
CA TYR A 93 -22.93 -3.34 -15.25
C TYR A 93 -22.70 -1.99 -14.57
N TYR A 94 -21.66 -1.28 -14.97
CA TYR A 94 -21.22 -0.05 -14.33
C TYR A 94 -20.88 1.01 -15.38
N ASP A 95 -21.20 2.27 -15.12
CA ASP A 95 -20.83 3.36 -16.04
C ASP A 95 -19.30 3.57 -16.09
N VAL A 96 -18.61 3.33 -14.97
CA VAL A 96 -17.16 3.51 -14.83
C VAL A 96 -16.56 2.41 -13.97
N VAL A 97 -15.39 1.91 -14.38
CA VAL A 97 -14.56 0.98 -13.60
C VAL A 97 -13.19 1.61 -13.37
N VAL A 98 -12.74 1.66 -12.11
CA VAL A 98 -11.43 2.19 -11.73
C VAL A 98 -10.54 1.06 -11.23
N GLY A 99 -9.44 0.79 -11.95
CA GLY A 99 -8.44 -0.20 -11.55
C GLY A 99 -7.50 0.33 -10.48
N ALA A 100 -7.60 -0.20 -9.26
CA ALA A 100 -6.74 0.14 -8.12
C ALA A 100 -6.16 -1.12 -7.44
N ASP A 101 -5.90 -2.17 -8.22
CA ASP A 101 -5.50 -3.52 -7.79
C ASP A 101 -3.99 -3.76 -7.77
N GLY A 102 -3.20 -2.67 -7.71
CA GLY A 102 -1.76 -2.71 -7.43
C GLY A 102 -0.86 -3.05 -8.62
N ILE A 103 0.43 -3.26 -8.33
CA ILE A 103 1.47 -3.36 -9.36
C ILE A 103 1.27 -4.54 -10.34
N HIS A 104 0.70 -5.66 -9.87
CA HIS A 104 0.41 -6.87 -10.68
C HIS A 104 -1.03 -6.92 -11.21
N SER A 105 -1.64 -5.74 -11.38
CA SER A 105 -3.03 -5.50 -11.76
C SER A 105 -3.61 -6.54 -12.72
N ARG A 106 -4.70 -7.15 -12.28
CA ARG A 106 -5.54 -8.02 -13.10
C ARG A 106 -6.45 -7.22 -14.01
N ALA A 107 -6.96 -6.08 -13.56
CA ALA A 107 -7.74 -5.18 -14.41
C ALA A 107 -6.94 -4.76 -15.65
N ARG A 108 -5.68 -4.33 -15.45
CA ARG A 108 -4.75 -4.01 -16.55
C ARG A 108 -4.55 -5.20 -17.47
N ARG A 109 -4.42 -6.40 -16.90
CA ARG A 109 -4.19 -7.63 -17.67
C ARG A 109 -5.36 -7.99 -18.58
N VAL A 110 -6.58 -7.86 -18.08
CA VAL A 110 -7.82 -8.13 -18.83
C VAL A 110 -8.01 -7.12 -19.97
N VAL A 111 -7.71 -5.84 -19.73
CA VAL A 111 -7.95 -4.78 -20.71
C VAL A 111 -6.82 -4.64 -21.74
N PHE A 112 -5.57 -4.70 -21.30
CA PHE A 112 -4.40 -4.37 -22.12
C PHE A 112 -3.49 -5.57 -22.41
N GLY A 113 -3.80 -6.75 -21.87
CA GLY A 113 -3.03 -7.97 -22.08
C GLY A 113 -1.85 -8.13 -21.10
N PRO A 114 -0.76 -8.82 -21.51
CA PRO A 114 0.29 -9.24 -20.59
C PRO A 114 0.97 -8.08 -19.84
N GLU A 115 1.52 -8.35 -18.65
CA GLU A 115 2.10 -7.34 -17.76
C GLU A 115 3.46 -6.79 -18.22
N GLN A 116 4.22 -7.59 -18.97
CA GLN A 116 5.61 -7.32 -19.36
C GLN A 116 5.84 -5.93 -19.98
N PRO A 117 4.97 -5.40 -20.87
CA PRO A 117 5.14 -4.07 -21.43
C PRO A 117 4.99 -2.92 -20.41
N PHE A 118 4.39 -3.20 -19.25
CA PHE A 118 4.07 -2.22 -18.21
C PHE A 118 4.99 -2.34 -16.99
N SER A 119 6.01 -3.20 -17.04
CA SER A 119 6.92 -3.46 -15.94
C SER A 119 8.34 -3.09 -16.32
N HIS A 120 9.03 -2.42 -15.40
CA HIS A 120 10.44 -2.08 -15.53
C HIS A 120 11.19 -2.58 -14.30
N TYR A 121 11.99 -3.63 -14.47
CA TYR A 121 12.78 -4.18 -13.38
C TYR A 121 14.01 -3.32 -13.11
N LEU A 122 14.15 -2.87 -11.86
CA LEU A 122 15.23 -1.97 -11.44
C LEU A 122 16.53 -2.69 -11.06
N GLY A 123 16.60 -4.02 -11.15
CA GLY A 123 17.80 -4.79 -10.78
C GLY A 123 17.86 -5.20 -9.31
N TYR A 124 16.83 -4.91 -8.51
CA TYR A 124 16.79 -5.18 -7.07
C TYR A 124 15.58 -6.01 -6.67
N CYS A 125 15.78 -6.90 -5.70
CA CYS A 125 14.72 -7.61 -5.01
C CYS A 125 14.61 -7.11 -3.57
N TYR A 126 13.38 -7.03 -3.06
CA TYR A 126 13.09 -6.65 -1.69
C TYR A 126 12.38 -7.81 -0.99
N ASN A 127 12.74 -8.07 0.26
CA ASN A 127 12.05 -9.02 1.12
C ASN A 127 12.02 -8.46 2.55
N GLY A 128 10.91 -8.64 3.25
CA GLY A 128 10.72 -8.18 4.62
C GLY A 128 9.87 -9.18 5.40
N PHE A 129 10.28 -9.45 6.63
CA PHE A 129 9.57 -10.35 7.55
C PHE A 129 9.83 -9.91 8.99
N SER A 130 8.90 -10.26 9.89
CA SER A 130 9.05 -9.95 11.30
C SER A 130 9.96 -10.96 12.00
N THR A 131 10.79 -10.48 12.91
CA THR A 131 11.58 -11.31 13.83
C THR A 131 11.43 -10.77 15.26
N PRO A 132 11.70 -11.58 16.29
CA PRO A 132 11.86 -11.03 17.64
C PRO A 132 12.93 -9.94 17.66
N ASN A 133 12.71 -8.90 18.46
CA ASN A 133 13.67 -7.82 18.61
C ASN A 133 14.77 -8.20 19.61
N TRP A 134 15.78 -8.92 19.14
CA TRP A 134 16.93 -9.32 19.96
C TRP A 134 17.94 -8.18 20.21
N THR A 135 17.79 -7.05 19.52
CA THR A 135 18.76 -5.95 19.51
C THR A 135 18.27 -4.71 20.24
N ALA A 136 17.30 -4.85 21.16
CA ALA A 136 16.81 -3.76 21.99
C ALA A 136 17.95 -3.14 22.83
N ARG A 137 18.75 -2.30 22.20
CA ARG A 137 19.65 -1.36 22.85
C ARG A 137 18.72 -0.39 23.55
N SER A 138 18.79 -0.36 24.87
CA SER A 138 18.05 0.57 25.71
C SER A 138 18.12 1.96 25.09
N SER A 139 16.97 2.52 24.74
CA SER A 139 16.84 3.88 24.25
C SER A 139 17.08 4.86 25.41
N THR A 140 18.33 5.01 25.82
CA THR A 140 18.75 6.02 26.79
C THR A 140 19.98 6.71 26.24
N ALA A 141 19.73 7.78 25.49
CA ALA A 141 20.58 8.95 25.34
C ALA A 141 19.67 10.13 25.05
#